data_AF-A0A0S9F7C2-F1
#
_entry.id   AF-A0A0S9F7C2-F1
#
_cell.length_a   1.000
_cell.length_b   1.000
_cell.length_c   1.000
_cell.angle_alpha   90.00
_cell.angle_beta   90.00
_cell.angle_gamma   90.00
#
_symmetry.space_group_name_H-M   'P 1'
#
loop_
_entity.id
_entity.type
_entity.pdbx_description
1 polymer ?
#
loop_
_entity_poly.entity_id
_entity_poly.type
_entity_poly.pdbx_seq_one_letter_code
_entity_poly.pdbx_strand_id
1 'polypeptide(L)'
;MIDFSELALSPNESRAARNFLGLSQAQAAEKSNLPAHKIKRFESGNYVPDAQFLEDLREFFEGEGYNFHDEDAPGAKAKARGDVFPAGVVGGTDGGTDETDGFPSENQGKLPRPQSVQLQFMRITPSLESAQVDRVFDCIEDNEEAIRTGMTLPIRNGFLSESPSAATQAQAIALLRRLAENGLLYARLMGRELVGVPSADGPAESDGFLLGVSNKAKAATVGDLLALAMADLQRAVVDGDTEAQARRKGRAEPMEVLQALVG
;
A
#
# COMPACT_ATOMS: atom_id res chain seq x y z
N MET A 1 16.56 9.83 0.59
CA MET A 1 15.60 10.90 0.28
C MET A 1 15.48 10.90 -1.22
N ILE A 2 14.31 10.57 -1.76
CA ILE A 2 14.07 10.67 -3.20
C ILE A 2 14.25 12.14 -3.57
N ASP A 3 15.00 12.41 -4.63
CA ASP A 3 15.14 13.77 -5.14
C ASP A 3 13.84 14.12 -5.87
N PHE A 4 13.05 15.00 -5.26
CA PHE A 4 11.77 15.45 -5.79
C PHE A 4 11.89 16.80 -6.50
N SER A 5 13.11 17.35 -6.65
CA SER A 5 13.33 18.70 -7.18
C SER A 5 13.09 18.84 -8.69
N GLU A 6 13.03 17.73 -9.42
CA GLU A 6 12.75 17.69 -10.86
C GLU A 6 11.29 17.32 -11.21
N LEU A 7 10.42 17.11 -10.21
CA LEU A 7 9.02 16.74 -10.46
C LEU A 7 8.14 17.98 -10.65
N ALA A 8 7.13 17.85 -11.52
CA ALA A 8 6.12 18.89 -11.74
C ALA A 8 5.33 19.26 -10.46
N LEU A 9 5.26 18.33 -9.51
CA LEU A 9 4.63 18.50 -8.20
C LEU A 9 5.35 17.60 -7.18
N SER A 10 5.80 18.17 -6.06
CA SER A 10 6.38 17.38 -4.96
C SER A 10 5.32 16.86 -3.98
N PRO A 11 5.58 15.77 -3.23
CA PRO A 11 4.65 15.25 -2.22
C PRO A 11 4.25 16.27 -1.15
N ASN A 12 5.18 17.16 -0.77
CA ASN A 12 4.92 18.18 0.25
C ASN A 12 4.04 19.31 -0.29
N GLU A 13 4.24 19.71 -1.55
CA GLU A 13 3.41 20.71 -2.22
C GLU A 13 1.99 20.20 -2.43
N SER A 14 1.82 18.94 -2.83
CA SER A 14 0.50 18.30 -2.91
C SER A 14 -0.24 18.31 -1.57
N ARG A 15 0.44 17.97 -0.47
CA ARG A 15 -0.16 18.04 0.88
C ARG A 15 -0.54 19.47 1.26
N ALA A 16 0.32 20.44 0.95
CA ALA A 16 0.07 21.85 1.25
C ALA A 16 -1.14 22.38 0.47
N ALA A 17 -1.22 22.09 -0.83
CA ALA A 17 -2.34 22.44 -1.69
C ALA A 17 -3.65 21.85 -1.20
N ARG A 18 -3.64 20.54 -0.88
CA ARG A 18 -4.81 19.85 -0.35
C ARG A 18 -5.29 20.44 0.98
N ASN A 19 -4.37 20.76 1.88
CA ASN A 19 -4.70 21.36 3.18
C ASN A 19 -5.23 22.79 3.04
N PHE A 20 -4.68 23.58 2.10
CA PHE A 20 -5.17 24.94 1.82
C PHE A 20 -6.62 24.94 1.34
N LEU A 21 -6.97 23.98 0.48
CA LEU A 21 -8.32 23.82 -0.06
C LEU A 21 -9.28 23.13 0.93
N GLY A 22 -8.81 22.73 2.11
CA GLY A 22 -9.63 22.03 3.10
C GLY A 22 -10.12 20.64 2.66
N LEU A 23 -9.41 19.99 1.72
CA LEU A 23 -9.82 18.71 1.15
C LEU A 23 -9.19 17.54 1.92
N SER A 24 -9.97 16.48 2.14
CA SER A 24 -9.42 15.17 2.52
C SER A 24 -8.81 14.46 1.31
N GLN A 25 -7.94 13.46 1.52
CA GLN A 25 -7.36 12.67 0.42
C GLN A 25 -8.44 11.99 -0.45
N ALA A 26 -9.53 11.52 0.17
CA ALA A 26 -10.66 10.93 -0.53
C ALA A 26 -11.42 11.96 -1.39
N GLN A 27 -11.64 13.17 -0.87
CA GLN A 27 -12.30 14.25 -1.62
C GLN A 27 -11.43 14.77 -2.77
N ALA A 28 -10.11 14.86 -2.57
CA ALA A 28 -9.19 15.23 -3.64
C ALA A 28 -9.25 14.20 -4.77
N ALA A 29 -9.25 12.89 -4.45
CA ALA A 29 -9.38 11.82 -5.43
C ALA A 29 -10.70 11.85 -6.20
N GLU A 30 -11.82 12.05 -5.49
CA GLU A 30 -13.15 12.11 -6.08
C GLU A 30 -13.30 13.32 -7.02
N LYS A 31 -12.85 14.50 -6.59
CA LYS A 31 -12.97 15.73 -7.39
C LYS A 31 -12.00 15.78 -8.58
N SER A 32 -10.78 15.26 -8.41
CA SER A 32 -9.78 15.21 -9.50
C SER A 32 -10.01 14.04 -10.47
N ASN A 33 -10.93 13.12 -10.14
CA ASN A 33 -11.11 11.86 -10.86
C ASN A 33 -9.81 11.02 -10.94
N LEU A 34 -8.89 11.23 -10.00
CA LEU A 34 -7.62 10.51 -9.90
C LEU A 34 -7.73 9.37 -8.87
N PRO A 35 -7.00 8.24 -9.06
CA PRO A 35 -7.02 7.14 -8.11
C PRO A 35 -6.59 7.54 -6.68
N ALA A 36 -7.47 7.35 -5.71
CA ALA A 36 -7.24 7.74 -4.31
C ALA A 36 -5.98 7.11 -3.68
N HIS A 37 -5.68 5.86 -4.03
CA HIS A 37 -4.51 5.16 -3.53
C HIS A 37 -3.20 5.78 -4.05
N LYS A 38 -3.18 6.29 -5.30
CA LYS A 38 -2.01 6.98 -5.88
C LYS A 38 -1.75 8.28 -5.14
N ILE A 39 -2.78 9.09 -4.88
CA ILE A 39 -2.66 10.33 -4.09
C ILE A 39 -2.14 10.02 -2.69
N LYS A 40 -2.73 9.04 -1.99
CA LYS A 40 -2.30 8.64 -0.63
C LYS A 40 -0.83 8.24 -0.58
N ARG A 41 -0.39 7.36 -1.49
CA ARG A 41 0.99 6.84 -1.52
C ARG A 41 2.01 7.88 -2.00
N PHE A 42 1.61 8.74 -2.93
CA PHE A 42 2.39 9.88 -3.36
C PHE A 42 2.60 10.86 -2.22
N GLU A 43 1.51 11.29 -1.57
CA GLU A 43 1.59 12.17 -0.41
C GLU A 43 2.37 11.52 0.73
N SER A 44 2.33 10.21 0.95
CA SER A 44 3.14 9.59 2.01
C SER A 44 4.64 9.51 1.67
N GLY A 45 5.05 9.87 0.44
CA GLY A 45 6.44 9.79 -0.03
C GLY A 45 6.92 8.35 -0.31
N ASN A 46 5.99 7.38 -0.34
CA ASN A 46 6.29 5.97 -0.58
C ASN A 46 6.23 5.60 -2.08
N TYR A 47 5.77 6.52 -2.92
CA TYR A 47 5.51 6.30 -4.33
C TYR A 47 5.70 7.59 -5.12
N VAL A 48 6.24 7.48 -6.34
CA VAL A 48 6.30 8.58 -7.31
C VAL A 48 5.43 8.16 -8.49
N PRO A 49 4.27 8.82 -8.70
CA PRO A 49 3.43 8.62 -9.88
C PRO A 49 4.13 9.00 -11.19
N ASP A 50 3.50 8.65 -12.30
CA ASP A 50 3.90 9.09 -13.64
C ASP A 50 3.71 10.61 -13.83
N ALA A 51 4.45 11.19 -14.78
CA ALA A 51 4.44 12.63 -15.03
C ALA A 51 3.04 13.16 -15.35
N GLN A 52 2.25 12.41 -16.13
CA GLN A 52 0.87 12.77 -16.45
C GLN A 52 0.00 12.90 -15.21
N PHE A 53 0.09 11.94 -14.28
CA PHE A 53 -0.66 12.01 -13.02
C PHE A 53 -0.28 13.24 -12.18
N LEU A 54 1.01 13.62 -12.16
CA LEU A 54 1.47 14.80 -11.42
C LEU A 54 0.99 16.10 -12.07
N GLU A 55 0.97 16.16 -13.40
CA GLU A 55 0.40 17.28 -14.15
C GLU A 55 -1.11 17.40 -13.91
N ASP A 56 -1.87 16.31 -14.03
CA ASP A 56 -3.32 16.29 -13.80
C ASP A 56 -3.67 16.70 -12.36
N LEU A 57 -2.89 16.23 -11.37
CA LEU A 57 -3.09 16.57 -9.96
C LEU A 57 -2.76 18.05 -9.69
N ARG A 58 -1.73 18.58 -10.35
CA ARG A 58 -1.36 19.99 -10.25
C ARG A 58 -2.41 20.88 -10.89
N GLU A 59 -2.84 20.56 -12.11
CA GLU A 59 -3.90 21.30 -12.83
C GLU A 59 -5.20 21.30 -12.03
N PHE A 60 -5.55 20.18 -11.39
CA PHE A 60 -6.70 20.11 -10.48
C PHE A 60 -6.61 21.13 -9.33
N PHE A 61 -5.46 21.18 -8.64
CA PHE A 61 -5.28 22.12 -7.53
C PHE A 61 -5.27 23.59 -8.00
N GLU A 62 -4.65 23.87 -9.15
CA GLU A 62 -4.69 25.20 -9.78
C GLU A 62 -6.12 25.59 -10.21
N GLY A 63 -6.88 24.65 -10.75
CA GLY A 63 -8.29 24.82 -11.12
C GLY A 63 -9.22 25.08 -9.93
N GLU A 64 -8.93 24.52 -8.75
CA GLU A 64 -9.66 24.79 -7.50
C GLU A 64 -9.18 26.09 -6.81
N GLY A 65 -8.18 26.79 -7.37
CA GLY A 65 -7.72 28.11 -6.92
C GLY A 65 -6.46 28.10 -6.07
N TYR A 66 -5.69 27.00 -6.04
CA TYR A 66 -4.37 26.96 -5.42
C TYR A 66 -3.27 27.27 -6.44
N ASN A 67 -2.59 28.40 -6.30
CA ASN A 67 -1.50 28.77 -7.21
C ASN A 67 -0.17 28.18 -6.72
N PHE A 68 0.42 27.26 -7.47
CA PHE A 68 1.82 26.87 -7.25
C PHE A 68 2.72 28.03 -7.70
N HIS A 69 3.40 28.66 -6.74
CA HIS A 69 4.38 29.70 -7.02
C HIS A 69 5.66 29.07 -7.58
N ASP A 70 5.63 28.70 -8.87
CA ASP A 70 6.85 28.31 -9.62
C ASP A 70 7.79 29.51 -9.85
N GLU A 71 7.34 30.72 -9.54
CA GLU A 71 8.18 31.90 -9.52
C GLU A 71 9.19 31.81 -8.37
N ASP A 72 10.40 31.39 -8.70
CA ASP A 72 11.67 31.76 -8.08
C ASP A 72 11.62 31.91 -6.55
N ALA A 73 12.08 30.87 -5.84
CA ALA A 73 12.41 30.93 -4.42
C ALA A 73 12.91 32.34 -4.01
N PRO A 74 12.40 32.96 -2.93
CA PRO A 74 12.77 34.30 -2.53
C PRO A 74 14.30 34.39 -2.36
N GLY A 75 14.99 34.96 -3.36
CA GLY A 75 16.46 34.99 -3.42
C GLY A 75 17.10 34.53 -4.74
N ALA A 76 16.38 33.86 -5.65
CA ALA A 76 16.94 33.45 -6.94
C ALA A 76 17.34 34.67 -7.82
N LYS A 77 16.53 35.73 -7.79
CA LYS A 77 16.84 37.00 -8.48
C LYS A 77 18.01 37.79 -7.87
N ALA A 78 18.42 37.50 -6.62
CA ALA A 78 19.58 38.14 -6.00
C ALA A 78 20.91 37.49 -6.44
N LYS A 79 20.93 36.17 -6.65
CA LYS A 79 22.11 35.46 -7.19
C LYS A 79 22.37 35.76 -8.66
N ALA A 80 21.33 35.94 -9.47
CA ALA A 80 21.47 36.28 -10.89
C ALA A 80 21.98 37.71 -11.14
N ARG A 81 21.87 38.62 -10.16
CA ARG A 81 22.31 40.01 -10.27
C ARG A 81 23.77 40.26 -9.87
N GLY A 82 24.47 39.25 -9.35
CA GLY A 82 25.87 39.39 -8.96
C GLY A 82 26.09 40.22 -7.68
N ASP A 83 25.08 40.38 -6.83
CA ASP A 83 25.27 41.01 -5.52
C ASP A 83 25.95 40.02 -4.58
N VAL A 84 27.27 40.17 -4.48
CA VAL A 84 28.10 39.55 -3.45
C VAL A 84 27.64 40.09 -2.10
N PHE A 85 27.03 39.26 -1.26
CA PHE A 85 26.89 39.59 0.15
C PHE A 85 28.28 39.48 0.80
N PRO A 86 28.87 40.57 1.34
CA PRO A 86 30.13 40.47 2.05
C PRO A 86 29.93 39.69 3.35
N ALA A 87 30.81 38.72 3.57
CA ALA A 87 30.84 37.94 4.78
C ALA A 87 31.09 38.83 6.01
N GLY A 88 30.14 38.77 6.95
CA GLY A 88 30.31 39.15 8.36
C GLY A 88 30.21 40.64 8.70
N VAL A 89 29.30 40.98 9.61
CA VAL A 89 29.55 41.64 10.92
C VAL A 89 28.22 41.85 11.67
N VAL A 90 28.06 41.09 12.75
CA VAL A 90 27.62 41.43 14.13
C VAL A 90 26.45 42.40 14.39
N GLY A 91 25.54 41.93 15.25
CA GLY A 91 24.70 42.72 16.18
C GLY A 91 23.22 42.73 15.78
N GLY A 92 22.22 42.42 16.60
CA GLY A 92 22.11 42.22 18.05
C GLY A 92 20.64 42.49 18.43
N THR A 93 20.17 41.82 19.48
CA THR A 93 19.02 42.16 20.35
C THR A 93 17.57 42.06 19.83
N ASP A 94 16.89 41.03 20.36
CA ASP A 94 15.72 41.11 21.26
C ASP A 94 14.27 40.84 20.79
N GLY A 95 13.67 39.87 21.51
CA GLY A 95 12.25 39.50 21.63
C GLY A 95 11.96 38.09 21.09
N GLY A 96 12.03 36.95 21.82
CA GLY A 96 11.46 36.60 23.14
C GLY A 96 9.93 36.44 23.02
N THR A 97 9.21 35.35 23.34
CA THR A 97 9.33 34.05 24.07
C THR A 97 8.13 33.18 23.60
N ASP A 98 8.06 31.85 23.58
CA ASP A 98 7.98 30.83 24.66
C ASP A 98 8.07 29.44 23.98
N GLU A 99 9.03 28.58 24.32
CA GLU A 99 8.94 27.48 25.31
C GLU A 99 8.06 26.27 24.91
N THR A 100 8.73 25.19 24.52
CA THR A 100 8.48 23.88 25.12
C THR A 100 9.77 23.07 25.16
N ASP A 101 10.16 22.77 26.40
CA ASP A 101 11.32 21.99 26.83
C ASP A 101 11.29 20.53 26.39
N GLY A 102 12.48 19.95 26.25
CA GLY A 102 12.72 18.55 26.58
C GLY A 102 13.64 17.80 25.62
N PHE A 103 14.94 17.81 25.88
CA PHE A 103 15.83 16.65 26.15
C PHE A 103 17.29 16.99 25.78
N PRO A 104 18.27 16.78 26.69
CA PRO A 104 19.67 17.09 26.42
C PRO A 104 20.28 15.95 25.60
N SER A 105 20.37 16.13 24.28
CA SER A 105 21.23 15.28 23.46
C SER A 105 22.65 15.81 23.53
N GLU A 106 23.48 15.16 24.35
CA GLU A 106 24.94 15.23 24.29
C GLU A 106 25.42 14.82 22.89
N ASN A 107 25.47 15.76 21.94
CA ASN A 107 26.26 15.71 20.71
C ASN A 107 26.12 17.06 19.97
N GLN A 108 26.53 18.15 20.62
CA GLN A 108 26.75 19.41 19.90
C GLN A 108 27.95 19.26 18.96
N GLY A 109 27.72 19.42 17.65
CA GLY A 109 28.79 19.79 16.71
C GLY A 109 29.11 18.83 15.57
N LYS A 110 28.42 17.70 15.39
CA LYS A 110 28.53 16.89 14.16
C LYS A 110 27.21 16.90 13.41
N LEU A 111 27.23 17.53 12.23
CA LEU A 111 26.18 17.36 11.23
C LEU A 111 25.89 15.85 11.08
N PRO A 112 24.63 15.41 11.16
CA PRO A 112 24.29 14.00 10.96
C PRO A 112 24.85 13.59 9.59
N ARG A 113 25.80 12.65 9.62
CA ARG A 113 26.37 12.08 8.41
C ARG A 113 25.21 11.55 7.57
N PRO A 114 25.08 11.89 6.27
CA PRO A 114 23.99 11.39 5.46
C PRO A 114 24.05 9.87 5.48
N GLN A 115 23.06 9.25 6.14
CA GLN A 115 22.88 7.81 6.08
C GLN A 115 22.58 7.50 4.61
N SER A 116 23.49 6.79 3.95
CA SER A 116 23.24 6.26 2.61
C SER A 116 22.08 5.29 2.74
N VAL A 117 20.87 5.75 2.40
CA VAL A 117 19.71 4.88 2.33
C VAL A 117 19.96 3.93 1.16
N GLN A 118 20.24 2.67 1.46
CA GLN A 118 20.37 1.64 0.45
C GLN A 118 18.97 1.31 -0.07
N LEU A 119 18.48 2.11 -1.02
CA LEU A 119 17.20 1.89 -1.66
C LEU A 119 17.29 0.61 -2.52
N GLN A 120 16.70 -0.46 -2.01
CA GLN A 120 16.47 -1.66 -2.80
C GLN A 120 15.19 -1.44 -3.62
N PHE A 121 15.35 -1.19 -4.91
CA PHE A 121 14.21 -1.06 -5.82
C PHE A 121 13.66 -2.45 -6.14
N MET A 122 12.42 -2.71 -5.75
CA MET A 122 11.69 -3.89 -6.22
C MET A 122 11.32 -3.67 -7.69
N ARG A 123 11.83 -4.52 -8.59
CA ARG A 123 11.44 -4.49 -10.00
C ARG A 123 10.12 -5.24 -10.16
N ILE A 124 9.07 -4.51 -10.53
CA ILE A 124 7.79 -5.11 -10.91
C ILE A 124 7.94 -5.67 -12.33
N THR A 125 7.45 -6.89 -12.55
CA THR A 125 7.47 -7.53 -13.85
C THR A 125 6.67 -6.71 -14.88
N PRO A 126 7.18 -6.53 -16.11
CA PRO A 126 6.45 -5.83 -17.16
C PRO A 126 5.25 -6.64 -17.69
N SER A 127 5.08 -7.89 -17.25
CA SER A 127 3.99 -8.77 -17.67
C SER A 127 2.65 -8.43 -17.02
N LEU A 128 2.61 -7.50 -16.07
CA LEU A 128 1.39 -7.03 -15.42
C LEU A 128 1.04 -5.64 -15.94
N GLU A 129 -0.22 -5.44 -16.30
CA GLU A 129 -0.75 -4.13 -16.64
C GLU A 129 -0.84 -3.24 -15.39
N SER A 130 -0.80 -1.90 -15.56
CA SER A 130 -0.89 -0.96 -14.42
C SER A 130 -2.11 -1.24 -13.55
N ALA A 131 -3.27 -1.51 -14.15
CA ALA A 131 -4.49 -1.81 -13.39
C ALA A 131 -4.39 -3.12 -12.60
N GLN A 132 -3.62 -4.11 -13.07
CA GLN A 132 -3.35 -5.35 -12.33
C GLN A 132 -2.42 -5.08 -11.14
N VAL A 133 -1.38 -4.27 -11.35
CA VAL A 133 -0.44 -3.87 -10.30
C VAL A 133 -1.18 -3.12 -9.18
N ASP A 134 -2.07 -2.21 -9.53
CA ASP A 134 -2.87 -1.45 -8.57
C ASP A 134 -3.77 -2.39 -7.73
N ARG A 135 -4.50 -3.31 -8.38
CA ARG A 135 -5.33 -4.32 -7.65
C ARG A 135 -4.51 -5.21 -6.72
N VAL A 136 -3.32 -5.63 -7.16
CA VAL A 136 -2.41 -6.44 -6.34
C VAL A 136 -2.00 -5.68 -5.09
N PHE A 137 -1.65 -4.41 -5.25
CA PHE A 137 -1.26 -3.55 -4.14
C PHE A 137 -2.41 -3.24 -3.18
N ASP A 138 -3.61 -2.95 -3.70
CA ASP A 138 -4.81 -2.76 -2.88
C ASP A 138 -5.10 -4.02 -2.04
N CYS A 139 -5.01 -5.20 -2.68
CA CYS A 139 -5.19 -6.46 -1.99
C CYS A 139 -4.14 -6.72 -0.89
N ILE A 140 -2.89 -6.32 -1.11
CA ILE A 140 -1.84 -6.43 -0.10
C ILE A 140 -2.14 -5.51 1.09
N GLU A 141 -2.55 -4.26 0.84
CA GLU A 141 -2.92 -3.32 1.91
C GLU A 141 -4.11 -3.85 2.73
N ASP A 142 -5.17 -4.34 2.07
CA ASP A 142 -6.34 -4.93 2.73
C ASP A 142 -5.93 -6.11 3.62
N ASN A 143 -5.05 -6.97 3.12
CA ASN A 143 -4.55 -8.11 3.87
C ASN A 143 -3.69 -7.68 5.07
N GLU A 144 -2.81 -6.69 4.90
CA GLU A 144 -1.97 -6.15 5.98
C GLU A 144 -2.80 -5.51 7.10
N GLU A 145 -3.85 -4.77 6.76
CA GLU A 145 -4.75 -4.18 7.75
C GLU A 145 -5.55 -5.24 8.49
N ALA A 146 -6.04 -6.27 7.78
CA ALA A 146 -6.71 -7.42 8.40
C ALA A 146 -5.76 -8.19 9.34
N ILE A 147 -4.49 -8.36 8.95
CA ILE A 147 -3.47 -8.99 9.79
C ILE A 147 -3.23 -8.16 11.05
N ARG A 148 -3.01 -6.85 10.90
CA ARG A 148 -2.79 -5.94 12.03
C ARG A 148 -3.96 -5.98 13.01
N THR A 149 -5.18 -5.91 12.50
CA THR A 149 -6.39 -6.01 13.31
C THR A 149 -6.44 -7.36 14.04
N GLY A 150 -6.23 -8.47 13.33
CA GLY A 150 -6.30 -9.81 13.92
C GLY A 150 -5.22 -10.10 14.96
N MET A 151 -4.02 -9.52 14.82
CA MET A 151 -2.94 -9.65 15.80
C MET A 151 -3.27 -9.02 17.16
N THR A 152 -4.24 -8.11 17.22
CA THR A 152 -4.67 -7.48 18.49
C THR A 152 -5.75 -8.26 19.22
N LEU A 153 -6.30 -9.31 18.61
CA LEU A 153 -7.41 -10.06 19.17
C LEU A 153 -6.97 -10.98 20.31
N PRO A 154 -7.72 -11.04 21.42
CA PRO A 154 -7.36 -11.87 22.56
C PRO A 154 -7.54 -13.36 22.26
N ILE A 155 -6.61 -14.18 22.77
CA ILE A 155 -6.73 -15.64 22.74
C ILE A 155 -7.90 -16.05 23.62
N ARG A 156 -8.86 -16.80 23.06
CA ARG A 156 -9.96 -17.42 23.81
C ARG A 156 -9.63 -18.89 23.99
N ASN A 157 -9.62 -19.38 25.22
CA ASN A 157 -9.38 -20.78 25.52
C ASN A 157 -10.67 -21.60 25.43
N GLY A 158 -10.54 -22.90 25.14
CA GLY A 158 -11.67 -23.83 25.14
C GLY A 158 -12.22 -24.08 26.55
N PHE A 159 -13.51 -24.46 26.64
CA PHE A 159 -14.13 -24.85 27.91
C PHE A 159 -13.41 -26.08 28.48
N LEU A 160 -12.78 -25.92 29.65
CA LEU A 160 -11.99 -26.95 30.38
C LEU A 160 -10.66 -27.37 29.74
N SER A 161 -10.16 -26.64 28.73
CA SER A 161 -8.85 -26.89 28.11
C SER A 161 -7.96 -25.66 28.21
N GLU A 162 -6.67 -25.86 28.48
CA GLU A 162 -5.66 -24.79 28.34
C GLU A 162 -5.35 -24.48 26.86
N SER A 163 -5.87 -25.26 25.91
CA SER A 163 -5.72 -25.01 24.49
C SER A 163 -6.60 -23.87 23.99
N PRO A 164 -6.14 -23.10 22.98
CA PRO A 164 -6.96 -22.13 22.28
C PRO A 164 -8.23 -22.77 21.72
N SER A 165 -9.34 -22.04 21.80
CA SER A 165 -10.64 -22.43 21.24
C SER A 165 -10.56 -22.63 19.72
N ALA A 166 -11.48 -23.42 19.15
CA ALA A 166 -11.57 -23.64 17.71
C ALA A 166 -11.66 -22.32 16.92
N ALA A 167 -12.43 -21.35 17.43
CA ALA A 167 -12.53 -20.02 16.83
C ALA A 167 -11.19 -19.26 16.83
N THR A 168 -10.43 -19.31 17.93
CA THR A 168 -9.10 -18.69 17.99
C THR A 168 -8.11 -19.39 17.04
N GLN A 169 -8.17 -20.72 16.92
CA GLN A 169 -7.35 -21.47 15.97
C GLN A 169 -7.72 -21.13 14.52
N ALA A 170 -9.01 -21.07 14.20
CA ALA A 170 -9.52 -20.69 12.89
C ALA A 170 -9.07 -19.28 12.50
N GLN A 171 -9.11 -18.34 13.44
CA GLN A 171 -8.63 -16.98 13.25
C GLN A 171 -7.11 -16.92 13.02
N ALA A 172 -6.33 -17.67 13.79
CA ALA A 172 -4.88 -17.76 13.58
C ALA A 172 -4.54 -18.31 12.17
N ILE A 173 -5.28 -19.32 11.71
CA ILE A 173 -5.13 -19.88 10.35
C ILE A 173 -5.52 -18.84 9.29
N ALA A 174 -6.59 -18.07 9.53
CA ALA A 174 -6.99 -17.00 8.62
C ALA A 174 -5.88 -15.95 8.46
N LEU A 175 -5.20 -15.57 9.54
CA LEU A 175 -4.06 -14.63 9.48
C LEU A 175 -2.88 -15.23 8.72
N LEU A 176 -2.54 -16.50 8.97
CA LEU A 176 -1.50 -17.21 8.21
C LEU A 176 -1.82 -17.30 6.72
N ARG A 177 -3.09 -17.52 6.38
CA ARG A 177 -3.55 -17.49 4.98
C ARG A 177 -3.32 -16.13 4.35
N ARG A 178 -3.69 -15.03 5.02
CA ARG A 178 -3.47 -13.66 4.50
C ARG A 178 -1.99 -13.37 4.28
N LEU A 179 -1.12 -13.84 5.17
CA LEU A 179 0.33 -13.77 4.97
C LEU A 179 0.79 -14.56 3.73
N ALA A 180 0.26 -15.77 3.53
CA ALA A 180 0.55 -16.57 2.35
C ALA A 180 0.03 -15.93 1.05
N GLU A 181 -1.16 -15.33 1.08
CA GLU A 181 -1.73 -14.56 -0.04
C GLU A 181 -0.77 -13.41 -0.43
N ASN A 182 -0.29 -12.63 0.54
CA ASN A 182 0.68 -11.57 0.28
C ASN A 182 1.98 -12.11 -0.33
N GLY A 183 2.51 -13.22 0.19
CA GLY A 183 3.69 -13.88 -0.38
C GLY A 183 3.50 -14.28 -1.84
N LEU A 184 2.32 -14.80 -2.19
CA LEU A 184 1.98 -15.15 -3.58
C LEU A 184 1.87 -13.91 -4.48
N LEU A 185 1.27 -12.84 -3.99
CA LEU A 185 1.13 -11.58 -4.72
C LEU A 185 2.48 -10.89 -4.96
N TYR A 186 3.37 -10.86 -3.96
CA TYR A 186 4.74 -10.36 -4.13
C TYR A 186 5.53 -11.20 -5.13
N ALA A 187 5.39 -12.54 -5.08
CA ALA A 187 6.01 -13.40 -6.08
C ALA A 187 5.51 -13.05 -7.49
N ARG A 188 4.20 -12.81 -7.64
CA ARG A 188 3.60 -12.41 -8.92
C ARG A 188 4.10 -11.05 -9.40
N LEU A 189 4.23 -10.06 -8.52
CA LEU A 189 4.85 -8.76 -8.84
C LEU A 189 6.29 -8.92 -9.34
N MET A 190 7.04 -9.91 -8.82
CA MET A 190 8.39 -10.24 -9.28
C MET A 190 8.43 -11.15 -10.51
N GLY A 191 7.29 -11.42 -11.17
CA GLY A 191 7.21 -12.29 -12.34
C GLY A 191 7.37 -13.78 -12.03
N ARG A 192 7.26 -14.18 -10.76
CA ARG A 192 7.34 -15.57 -10.33
C ARG A 192 5.94 -16.16 -10.17
N GLU A 193 5.75 -17.34 -10.73
CA GLU A 193 4.53 -18.13 -10.55
C GLU A 193 4.83 -19.29 -9.60
N LEU A 194 4.42 -19.14 -8.33
CA LEU A 194 4.65 -20.18 -7.31
C LEU A 194 3.57 -21.26 -7.31
N VAL A 195 2.35 -20.87 -7.68
CA VAL A 195 1.16 -21.70 -7.69
C VAL A 195 0.46 -21.45 -9.01
N GLY A 196 0.33 -22.50 -9.83
CA GLY A 196 -0.35 -22.42 -11.11
C GLY A 196 -1.86 -22.34 -10.92
N VAL A 197 -2.54 -21.56 -11.76
CA VAL A 197 -4.00 -21.55 -11.81
C VAL A 197 -4.46 -22.88 -12.44
N PRO A 198 -5.30 -23.68 -11.77
CA PRO A 198 -5.82 -24.89 -12.39
C PRO A 198 -6.64 -24.53 -13.64
N SER A 199 -6.26 -25.13 -14.79
CA SER A 199 -6.98 -24.96 -16.05
C SER A 199 -8.41 -25.47 -15.92
N ALA A 200 -9.36 -24.71 -16.49
CA ALA A 200 -10.78 -25.05 -16.43
C ALA A 200 -11.17 -26.30 -17.26
N ASP A 201 -10.26 -26.81 -18.10
CA ASP A 201 -10.53 -27.82 -19.14
C ASP A 201 -10.21 -29.29 -18.73
N GLY A 202 -10.27 -29.63 -17.44
CA GLY A 202 -10.11 -31.01 -17.00
C GLY A 202 -11.33 -31.89 -17.37
N PRO A 203 -11.14 -33.19 -17.71
CA PRO A 203 -12.24 -34.05 -18.18
C PRO A 203 -13.27 -34.26 -17.07
N ALA A 204 -14.53 -33.92 -17.37
CA ALA A 204 -15.66 -34.07 -16.47
C ALA A 204 -16.13 -35.52 -16.43
N GLU A 205 -15.86 -36.24 -15.33
CA GLU A 205 -16.52 -37.52 -15.03
C GLU A 205 -17.24 -37.48 -13.67
N SER A 206 -18.58 -37.48 -13.80
CA SER A 206 -19.63 -38.10 -12.99
C SER A 206 -19.66 -38.05 -11.45
N ASP A 207 -20.76 -37.46 -10.98
CA ASP A 207 -21.67 -37.89 -9.90
C ASP A 207 -21.14 -38.01 -8.46
N GLY A 208 -21.57 -37.07 -7.61
CA GLY A 208 -21.29 -37.07 -6.17
C GLY A 208 -21.83 -35.81 -5.48
N PHE A 209 -23.11 -35.86 -5.13
CA PHE A 209 -23.85 -34.89 -4.33
C PHE A 209 -23.13 -34.56 -3.01
N LEU A 210 -22.53 -33.36 -2.91
CA LEU A 210 -22.47 -32.47 -1.73
C LEU A 210 -21.54 -31.26 -2.01
N LEU A 211 -22.13 -30.06 -1.88
CA LEU A 211 -21.55 -28.70 -2.01
C LEU A 211 -21.31 -28.22 -3.45
N GLY A 212 -22.13 -27.24 -3.87
CA GLY A 212 -22.20 -26.64 -5.20
C GLY A 212 -20.94 -25.91 -5.64
N VAL A 213 -19.93 -26.69 -6.04
CA VAL A 213 -18.75 -26.25 -6.80
C VAL A 213 -18.69 -27.13 -8.05
N SER A 214 -19.31 -26.67 -9.13
CA SER A 214 -19.18 -27.30 -10.44
C SER A 214 -17.72 -27.19 -10.91
N ASN A 215 -17.16 -28.34 -11.29
CA ASN A 215 -15.77 -28.62 -11.67
C ASN A 215 -14.75 -28.75 -10.51
N LYS A 216 -14.94 -29.77 -9.66
CA LYS A 216 -13.85 -30.28 -8.81
C LYS A 216 -12.85 -31.06 -9.66
N ALA A 217 -11.76 -30.42 -10.05
CA ALA A 217 -10.51 -31.15 -10.26
C ALA A 217 -10.22 -31.94 -8.97
N LYS A 218 -10.11 -33.26 -9.07
CA LYS A 218 -9.83 -34.12 -7.92
C LYS A 218 -8.41 -33.82 -7.45
N ALA A 219 -8.27 -33.07 -6.35
CA ALA A 219 -6.97 -32.77 -5.78
C ALA A 219 -6.25 -34.08 -5.42
N ALA A 220 -5.16 -34.38 -6.12
CA ALA A 220 -4.35 -35.57 -5.94
C ALA A 220 -3.13 -35.28 -5.05
N THR A 221 -2.68 -34.02 -5.02
CA THR A 221 -1.53 -33.56 -4.26
C THR A 221 -1.90 -32.44 -3.28
N VAL A 222 -1.05 -32.23 -2.27
CA VAL A 222 -1.14 -31.05 -1.40
C VAL A 222 -0.98 -29.76 -2.21
N GLY A 223 -0.20 -29.81 -3.30
CA GLY A 223 -0.07 -28.70 -4.25
C GLY A 223 -1.40 -28.34 -4.92
N ASP A 224 -2.21 -29.33 -5.27
CA ASP A 224 -3.52 -29.11 -5.89
C ASP A 224 -4.50 -28.44 -4.91
N LEU A 225 -4.45 -28.83 -3.63
CA LEU A 225 -5.25 -28.18 -2.58
C LEU A 225 -4.84 -26.72 -2.38
N LEU A 226 -3.53 -26.45 -2.37
CA LEU A 226 -3.02 -25.08 -2.28
C LEU A 226 -3.42 -24.26 -3.52
N ALA A 227 -3.32 -24.85 -4.71
CA ALA A 227 -3.73 -24.22 -5.96
C ALA A 227 -5.21 -23.87 -5.95
N LEU A 228 -6.08 -24.79 -5.51
CA LEU A 228 -7.51 -24.51 -5.35
C LEU A 228 -7.79 -23.39 -4.33
N ALA A 229 -7.10 -23.41 -3.18
CA ALA A 229 -7.28 -22.40 -2.13
C ALA A 229 -6.83 -20.99 -2.55
N MET A 230 -5.87 -20.90 -3.48
CA MET A 230 -5.29 -19.65 -3.98
C MET A 230 -5.83 -19.23 -5.36
N ALA A 231 -6.54 -20.10 -6.07
CA ALA A 231 -7.06 -19.83 -7.41
C ALA A 231 -8.00 -18.61 -7.42
N ASP A 232 -8.91 -18.52 -6.45
CA ASP A 232 -9.82 -17.37 -6.34
C ASP A 232 -9.06 -16.06 -6.07
N LEU A 233 -7.94 -16.09 -5.34
CA LEU A 233 -7.10 -14.90 -5.15
C LEU A 233 -6.50 -14.45 -6.47
N GLN A 234 -5.87 -15.37 -7.21
CA GLN A 234 -5.23 -15.06 -8.48
C GLN A 234 -6.26 -14.55 -9.50
N ARG A 235 -7.39 -15.24 -9.65
CA ARG A 235 -8.47 -14.81 -10.55
C ARG A 235 -9.04 -13.45 -10.17
N ALA A 236 -9.35 -13.23 -8.89
CA ALA A 236 -9.93 -11.96 -8.44
C ALA A 236 -8.98 -10.77 -8.57
N VAL A 237 -7.72 -10.96 -8.21
CA VAL A 237 -6.76 -9.85 -8.05
C VAL A 237 -5.96 -9.62 -9.33
N VAL A 238 -5.41 -10.70 -9.91
CA VAL A 238 -4.58 -10.62 -11.12
C VAL A 238 -5.46 -10.53 -12.35
N ASP A 239 -6.40 -11.45 -12.52
CA ASP A 239 -7.21 -11.54 -13.75
C ASP A 239 -8.42 -10.59 -13.72
N GLY A 240 -8.78 -10.04 -12.55
CA GLY A 240 -9.91 -9.11 -12.40
C GLY A 240 -11.27 -9.79 -12.48
N ASP A 241 -11.34 -11.09 -12.22
CA ASP A 241 -12.59 -11.88 -12.19
C ASP A 241 -13.50 -11.39 -11.05
N THR A 242 -14.63 -10.78 -11.43
CA THR A 242 -15.60 -10.21 -10.51
C THR A 242 -16.34 -11.27 -9.69
N GLU A 243 -16.54 -12.47 -10.23
CA GLU A 243 -17.15 -13.59 -9.49
C GLU A 243 -16.19 -14.13 -8.44
N ALA A 244 -14.92 -14.31 -8.79
CA ALA A 244 -13.89 -14.69 -7.82
C ALA A 244 -13.73 -13.63 -6.72
N GLN A 245 -13.82 -12.34 -7.08
CA GLN A 245 -13.79 -11.24 -6.12
C GLN A 245 -15.01 -11.26 -5.19
N ALA A 246 -16.21 -11.52 -5.72
CA ALA A 246 -17.43 -11.67 -4.92
C ALA A 246 -17.34 -12.86 -3.96
N ARG A 247 -16.85 -14.03 -4.43
CA ARG A 247 -16.60 -15.19 -3.57
C ARG A 247 -15.63 -14.85 -2.44
N ARG A 248 -14.53 -14.15 -2.74
CA ARG A 248 -13.54 -13.75 -1.73
C ARG A 248 -14.10 -12.78 -0.71
N LYS A 249 -14.85 -11.76 -1.13
CA LYS A 249 -15.47 -10.76 -0.23
C LYS A 249 -16.62 -11.35 0.59
N GLY A 250 -17.33 -12.34 0.05
CA GLY A 250 -18.45 -13.03 0.72
C GLY A 250 -18.03 -14.07 1.76
N ARG A 251 -16.73 -14.33 1.94
CA ARG A 251 -16.26 -15.28 2.95
C ARG A 251 -16.52 -14.75 4.35
N ALA A 252 -17.36 -15.46 5.10
CA ALA A 252 -17.59 -15.19 6.51
C ALA A 252 -16.31 -15.41 7.33
N GLU A 253 -16.23 -14.76 8.50
CA GLU A 253 -15.16 -15.04 9.45
C GLU A 253 -15.16 -16.54 9.82
N PRO A 254 -14.00 -17.22 9.74
CA PRO A 254 -13.97 -18.65 9.95
C PRO A 254 -14.16 -18.96 11.43
N MET A 255 -15.16 -19.77 11.74
CA MET A 255 -15.40 -20.29 13.09
C MET A 255 -14.71 -21.63 13.32
N GLU A 256 -14.41 -22.34 12.22
CA GLU A 256 -13.84 -23.68 12.20
C GLU A 256 -12.52 -23.71 11.43
N VAL A 257 -11.61 -24.59 11.83
CA VAL A 257 -10.27 -24.74 11.22
C VAL A 257 -10.34 -25.09 9.74
N LEU A 258 -11.25 -25.99 9.35
CA LEU A 258 -11.43 -26.39 7.95
C LEU A 258 -11.96 -25.23 7.09
N GLN A 259 -12.83 -24.39 7.65
CA GLN A 259 -13.32 -23.19 6.98
C GLN A 259 -12.18 -22.19 6.74
N ALA A 260 -11.30 -22.02 7.73
CA ALA A 260 -10.13 -21.13 7.59
C ALA A 260 -9.14 -21.62 6.50
N LEU A 261 -8.97 -22.93 6.37
CA LEU A 261 -8.05 -23.55 5.39
C LEU A 261 -8.56 -23.44 3.95
N VAL A 262 -9.84 -23.70 3.70
CA VAL A 262 -10.38 -23.78 2.34
C VAL A 262 -10.98 -22.44 1.89
N GLY A 263 -11.57 -21.68 2.83
CA GLY A 263 -12.22 -20.39 2.58
C GLY A 263 -13.67 -20.53 2.18
#